data_AF-A0A6V7MF17-F1
#
_entry.id   AF-A0A6V7MF17-F1
#
_cell.length_a   1.000
_cell.length_b   1.000
_cell.length_c   1.000
_cell.angle_alpha   90.00
_cell.angle_beta   90.00
_cell.angle_gamma   90.00
#
_symmetry.space_group_name_H-M   'P 1'
#
loop_
_entity.id
_entity.type
_entity.pdbx_description
1 polymer ?
#
loop_
_entity_poly.entity_id
_entity_poly.type
_entity_poly.pdbx_seq_one_letter_code
_entity_poly.pdbx_strand_id
1 'polypeptide(L)' 'PEPILKTEKFSEVDNFCQQALDGFMLVLSSNGDMVFLSANVSDYLGIAQ' A
#
# COMPACT_ATOMS: atom_id res chain seq x y z
N PRO A 1 -17.47 -6.15 -23.41
CA PRO A 1 -16.47 -5.11 -23.06
C PRO A 1 -15.75 -5.51 -21.76
N GLU A 2 -14.53 -6.05 -21.89
CA GLU A 2 -13.77 -6.57 -20.74
C GLU A 2 -12.97 -5.45 -20.04
N PRO A 3 -13.15 -5.22 -18.73
CA PRO A 3 -12.34 -4.30 -17.95
C PRO A 3 -11.30 -5.06 -17.10
N ILE A 4 -10.61 -6.05 -17.67
CA ILE A 4 -9.69 -6.92 -16.90
C ILE A 4 -8.24 -6.39 -16.98
N LEU A 5 -7.88 -5.66 -18.04
CA LEU A 5 -6.52 -5.18 -18.32
C LEU A 5 -6.02 -4.00 -17.45
N LYS A 6 -6.87 -3.38 -16.62
CA LYS A 6 -6.47 -2.20 -15.83
C LYS A 6 -5.97 -2.54 -14.42
N THR A 7 -6.40 -3.68 -13.86
CA THR A 7 -6.06 -4.06 -12.47
C THR A 7 -4.64 -4.61 -12.37
N GLU A 8 -4.19 -5.38 -13.36
CA GLU A 8 -2.85 -6.01 -13.34
C GLU A 8 -1.70 -5.01 -13.53
N LYS A 9 -1.91 -3.92 -14.29
CA LYS A 9 -0.92 -2.85 -14.41
C LYS A 9 -0.82 -1.98 -13.16
N PHE A 10 -1.89 -1.88 -12.39
CA PHE A 10 -1.87 -1.10 -11.14
C PHE A 10 -1.01 -1.79 -10.07
N SER A 11 -1.03 -3.12 -9.99
CA SER A 11 -0.26 -3.85 -8.98
C SER A 11 1.26 -3.77 -9.19
N GLU A 12 1.75 -3.78 -10.44
CA GLU A 12 3.18 -3.56 -10.71
C GLU A 12 3.61 -2.14 -10.35
N VAL A 13 2.81 -1.14 -10.72
CA VAL A 13 3.09 0.27 -10.40
C VAL A 13 3.06 0.49 -8.89
N ASP A 14 2.10 -0.10 -8.18
CA ASP A 14 2.00 -0.02 -6.72
C ASP A 14 3.23 -0.64 -6.02
N ASN A 15 3.77 -1.73 -6.56
CA ASN A 15 4.99 -2.34 -6.05
C ASN A 15 6.21 -1.44 -6.28
N PHE A 16 6.37 -0.89 -7.48
CA PHE A 16 7.47 0.05 -7.76
C PHE A 16 7.37 1.31 -6.89
N CYS A 17 6.17 1.83 -6.66
CA CYS A 17 5.94 2.97 -5.79
C CYS A 17 6.30 2.65 -4.33
N GLN A 18 5.95 1.46 -3.83
CA GLN A 18 6.33 1.03 -2.48
C GLN A 18 7.84 0.79 -2.33
N GLN A 19 8.51 0.28 -3.36
CA GLN A 19 9.97 0.09 -3.36
C GLN A 19 10.75 1.42 -3.44
N ALA A 20 10.21 2.41 -4.15
CA ALA A 20 10.84 3.74 -4.25
C ALA A 20 10.62 4.59 -3.00
N LEU A 21 9.63 4.26 -2.18
CA LEU A 21 9.32 4.94 -0.93
C LEU A 21 10.25 4.45 0.19
N ASP A 22 11.06 5.34 0.75
CA ASP A 22 11.81 5.09 2.00
C ASP A 22 10.87 5.27 3.20
N GLY A 23 9.87 4.40 3.28
CA GLY A 23 8.82 4.41 4.30
C GLY A 23 7.67 3.46 4.00
N PHE A 24 6.55 3.69 4.67
CA PHE A 24 5.32 2.92 4.50
C PHE A 24 4.12 3.85 4.27
N MET A 25 3.02 3.30 3.77
CA MET A 25 1.79 4.03 3.51
C MET A 25 0.73 3.68 4.55
N LEU A 26 0.14 4.71 5.17
CA LEU A 26 -0.92 4.60 6.16
C LEU A 26 -2.09 5.49 5.72
N VAL A 27 -3.30 4.93 5.72
CA VAL A 27 -4.52 5.69 5.49
C VAL A 27 -5.40 5.62 6.74
N LEU A 28 -5.81 6.78 7.23
CA LEU A 28 -6.68 6.92 8.39
C LEU A 28 -8.08 7.36 7.98
N SER A 29 -9.08 6.87 8.70
CA SER A 29 -10.44 7.40 8.62
C SER A 29 -10.46 8.80 9.24
N SER A 30 -11.56 9.54 9.03
CA SER A 30 -11.77 10.82 9.70
C SER A 30 -11.74 10.74 11.22
N ASN A 31 -11.97 9.54 11.78
CA ASN A 31 -12.00 9.30 13.22
C ASN A 31 -10.63 8.87 13.76
N GLY A 32 -9.62 8.76 12.89
CA GLY A 32 -8.27 8.33 13.24
C GLY A 32 -8.07 6.81 13.22
N ASP A 33 -9.08 6.03 12.84
CA ASP A 33 -8.95 4.58 12.71
C ASP A 33 -8.10 4.22 11.48
N MET A 34 -7.25 3.20 11.62
CA MET A 34 -6.45 2.69 10.52
C MET A 34 -7.34 1.93 9.52
N VAL A 35 -7.33 2.37 8.26
CA VAL A 35 -8.15 1.77 7.19
C VAL A 35 -7.27 0.99 6.20
N PHE A 36 -6.01 1.38 6.08
CA PHE A 36 -5.02 0.69 5.26
C PHE A 36 -3.62 0.89 5.83
N LEU A 37 -2.82 -0.17 5.75
CA LEU A 37 -1.41 -0.16 6.08
C LEU A 37 -0.67 -1.01 5.04
N SER A 38 0.41 -0.47 4.48
CA SER A 38 1.25 -1.22 3.54
C SER A 38 2.00 -2.34 4.26
N ALA A 39 2.21 -3.45 3.55
CA ALA A 39 2.83 -4.65 4.12
C ALA A 39 4.28 -4.44 4.59
N ASN A 40 5.00 -3.49 3.99
CA ASN A 40 6.38 -3.14 4.35
C ASN A 40 6.52 -2.35 5.66
N VAL A 41 5.43 -2.07 6.38
CA VAL A 41 5.46 -1.35 7.66
C VAL A 41 6.37 -2.03 8.69
N SER A 42 6.46 -3.36 8.65
CA SER A 42 7.28 -4.15 9.56
C SER A 42 8.75 -3.74 9.53
N ASP A 43 9.21 -3.32 8.35
CA ASP A 43 10.61 -2.98 8.11
C ASP A 43 10.99 -1.64 8.77
N TYR A 44 9.99 -0.78 9.06
CA TYR A 44 10.19 0.56 9.62
C TYR A 44 9.76 0.69 11.08
N LEU A 45 8.68 0.00 11.49
CA LEU A 45 8.10 0.14 12.83
C LEU A 45 8.35 -1.08 13.73
N GLY A 46 8.84 -2.20 13.19
CA GLY A 46 9.04 -3.43 13.96
C GLY A 46 7.75 -4.07 14.49
N ILE A 47 6.59 -3.67 13.96
CA ILE A 47 5.28 -4.26 14.25
C ILE A 47 4.89 -5.18 13.10
N ALA A 48 4.40 -6.37 13.42
CA ALA A 48 3.78 -7.25 12.43
C ALA A 48 2.38 -6.70 12.08
N GLN A 49 2.04 -6.72 10.80
CA GLN A 49 0.70 -6.37 10.30
C GLN A 49 -0.37 -7.34 10.81
#